data_AF-A0A075JXY3-F1
#
_entry.id   AF-A0A075JXY3-F1
#
_cell.length_a   1.000
_cell.length_b   1.000
_cell.length_c   1.000
_cell.angle_alpha   90.00
_cell.angle_beta   90.00
_cell.angle_gamma   90.00
#
_symmetry.space_group_name_H-M   'P 1'
#
loop_
_entity.id
_entity.type
_entity.pdbx_description
1 polymer ?
#
loop_
_entity_poly.entity_id
_entity_poly.type
_entity_poly.pdbx_seq_one_letter_code
_entity_poly.pdbx_strand_id
1 'polypeptide(L)'
;MAVKTVLAAVAVVAALSGCARVGADYTSRMDARRQAYAAAAGTPVNSFHYFSLWSWEPLSDRQLAVYTRANEAWLIDLDGRCSNLEFTNHIGLTSSASEVSVKFDRVLTGPQDAPCFIKQIRPVDLKQLNAPQEGKPREVEEAPRPAK
;
A
#
# COMPACT_ATOMS: atom_id res chain seq x y z
N MET A 1 23.16 35.65 -32.92
CA MET A 1 22.08 35.79 -31.90
C MET A 1 21.07 34.63 -31.95
N ALA A 2 20.60 34.20 -33.13
CA ALA A 2 19.64 33.10 -33.29
C ALA A 2 20.17 31.70 -32.87
N VAL A 3 21.44 31.38 -33.13
CA VAL A 3 22.01 30.06 -32.76
C VAL A 3 22.14 29.88 -31.24
N LYS A 4 22.46 30.93 -30.50
CA LYS A 4 22.54 30.90 -29.03
C LYS A 4 21.16 30.75 -28.37
N THR A 5 20.13 31.37 -28.93
CA THR A 5 18.74 31.23 -28.45
C THR A 5 18.16 29.86 -28.79
N VAL A 6 18.48 29.29 -29.96
CA VAL A 6 18.10 27.91 -30.31
C VAL A 6 18.79 26.88 -29.41
N LEU A 7 20.08 27.01 -29.13
CA LEU A 7 20.80 26.11 -28.21
C LEU A 7 20.27 26.20 -26.77
N ALA A 8 19.96 27.40 -26.30
CA ALA A 8 19.34 27.59 -24.98
C ALA A 8 17.94 26.97 -24.91
N ALA A 9 17.13 27.09 -25.97
CA ALA A 9 15.80 26.48 -26.04
C ALA A 9 15.86 24.95 -26.05
N VAL A 10 16.80 24.34 -26.78
CA VAL A 10 16.97 22.88 -26.81
C VAL A 10 17.42 22.34 -25.45
N ALA A 11 18.32 23.04 -24.74
CA ALA A 11 18.75 22.65 -23.41
C ALA A 11 17.61 22.65 -22.38
N VAL A 12 16.70 23.63 -22.45
CA VAL A 12 15.53 23.70 -21.57
C VAL A 12 14.53 22.56 -21.85
N VAL A 13 14.28 22.24 -23.12
CA VAL A 13 13.39 21.12 -23.49
C VAL A 13 13.97 19.76 -23.08
N ALA A 14 15.29 19.58 -23.22
CA ALA A 14 15.96 18.36 -22.77
C ALA A 14 15.86 18.18 -21.24
N ALA A 15 16.03 19.25 -20.46
CA ALA A 15 15.90 19.20 -19.00
C ALA A 15 14.46 18.84 -18.54
N LEU A 16 13.43 19.35 -19.21
CA LEU A 16 12.02 19.05 -18.89
C LEU A 16 11.64 17.59 -19.20
N SER A 17 12.28 16.97 -20.21
CA SER A 17 12.02 15.57 -20.57
C SER A 17 12.50 14.56 -19.52
N GLY A 18 13.44 14.94 -18.65
CA GLY A 18 13.94 14.10 -17.55
C GLY A 18 12.91 13.89 -16.45
N CYS A 19 12.18 14.93 -16.05
CA CYS A 19 11.19 14.86 -14.96
C CYS A 19 9.97 13.99 -15.33
N ALA A 20 9.54 14.02 -16.59
CA ALA A 20 8.40 13.22 -17.05
C ALA A 20 8.70 11.71 -17.05
N ARG A 21 9.94 11.32 -17.38
CA ARG A 21 10.37 9.91 -17.38
C ARG A 21 10.41 9.33 -15.97
N VAL A 22 10.97 10.08 -15.02
CA VAL A 22 11.03 9.65 -13.61
C VAL A 22 9.63 9.39 -13.04
N GLY A 23 8.66 10.25 -13.36
CA GLY A 23 7.26 10.05 -12.94
C GLY A 23 6.64 8.80 -13.57
N ALA A 24 6.81 8.60 -14.88
CA ALA A 24 6.27 7.45 -15.60
C ALA A 24 6.88 6.11 -15.11
N ASP A 25 8.18 6.10 -14.85
CA ASP A 25 8.89 4.93 -14.32
C ASP A 25 8.39 4.59 -12.91
N TYR A 26 8.15 5.60 -12.06
CA TYR A 26 7.60 5.39 -10.72
C TYR A 26 6.21 4.76 -10.77
N THR A 27 5.29 5.32 -11.56
CA THR A 27 3.93 4.78 -11.69
C THR A 27 3.95 3.35 -12.24
N SER A 28 4.80 3.08 -13.24
CA SER A 28 4.94 1.73 -13.81
C SER A 28 5.45 0.72 -12.79
N ARG A 29 6.39 1.11 -11.91
CA ARG A 29 6.89 0.23 -10.85
C ARG A 29 5.83 -0.06 -9.80
N MET A 30 5.06 0.94 -9.38
CA MET A 30 3.97 0.75 -8.41
C MET A 30 2.86 -0.14 -8.97
N ASP A 31 2.50 0.03 -10.25
CA ASP A 31 1.53 -0.84 -10.91
C ASP A 31 2.04 -2.27 -11.05
N ALA A 32 3.30 -2.47 -11.44
CA ALA A 32 3.92 -3.79 -11.49
C ALA A 32 3.98 -4.44 -10.09
N ARG A 33 4.29 -3.67 -9.05
CA ARG A 33 4.29 -4.12 -7.65
C ARG A 33 2.89 -4.59 -7.24
N ARG A 34 1.86 -3.79 -7.51
CA ARG A 34 0.45 -4.14 -7.24
C ARG A 34 0.04 -5.43 -7.95
N GLN A 35 0.39 -5.56 -9.23
CA GLN A 35 0.09 -6.75 -10.02
C GLN A 35 0.80 -7.99 -9.47
N ALA A 36 2.05 -7.85 -9.01
CA ALA A 36 2.78 -8.96 -8.39
C ALA A 36 2.07 -9.48 -7.13
N TYR A 37 1.57 -8.59 -6.26
CA TYR A 37 0.75 -9.01 -5.11
C TYR A 37 -0.56 -9.66 -5.53
N ALA A 38 -1.25 -9.10 -6.53
CA ALA A 38 -2.49 -9.67 -7.01
C ALA A 38 -2.30 -11.07 -7.61
N ALA A 39 -1.18 -11.31 -8.30
CA ALA A 39 -0.83 -12.62 -8.87
C ALA A 39 -0.43 -13.64 -7.79
N ALA A 40 0.26 -13.19 -6.74
CA ALA A 40 0.65 -14.03 -5.61
C ALA A 40 -0.49 -14.25 -4.59
N ALA A 41 -1.61 -13.54 -4.73
CA ALA A 41 -2.74 -13.65 -3.82
C ALA A 41 -3.58 -14.89 -4.10
N GLY A 42 -3.90 -15.63 -3.03
CA GLY A 42 -4.76 -16.79 -3.06
C GLY A 42 -6.25 -16.46 -3.08
N THR A 43 -7.07 -17.46 -2.76
CA THR A 43 -8.53 -17.31 -2.72
C THR A 43 -8.96 -16.34 -1.60
N PRO A 44 -10.00 -15.52 -1.82
CA PRO A 44 -10.55 -14.66 -0.79
C PRO A 44 -10.95 -15.42 0.47
N VAL A 45 -10.59 -14.88 1.63
CA VAL A 45 -10.98 -15.37 2.94
C VAL A 45 -11.79 -14.31 3.67
N ASN A 46 -12.55 -14.73 4.68
CA ASN A 46 -13.41 -13.81 5.44
C ASN A 46 -12.66 -13.06 6.54
N SER A 47 -11.57 -13.64 7.06
CA SER A 47 -10.80 -13.07 8.16
C SER A 47 -9.39 -13.66 8.23
N PHE A 48 -8.53 -13.01 9.01
CA PHE A 48 -7.23 -13.52 9.44
C PHE A 48 -6.95 -13.13 10.89
N HIS A 49 -6.10 -13.93 11.55
CA HIS A 49 -5.63 -13.64 12.89
C HIS A 49 -4.24 -12.99 12.88
N TYR A 50 -4.02 -12.05 13.79
CA TYR A 50 -2.69 -11.47 14.02
C TYR A 50 -2.51 -11.12 15.50
N PHE A 51 -1.32 -11.38 16.02
CA PHE A 51 -0.96 -10.98 17.40
C PHE A 51 -0.19 -9.66 17.43
N SER A 52 0.55 -9.38 16.37
CA SER A 52 1.25 -8.12 16.14
C SER A 52 1.34 -7.88 14.64
N LEU A 53 1.37 -6.60 14.25
CA LEU A 53 1.64 -6.24 12.86
C LEU A 53 3.14 -6.09 12.68
N TRP A 54 3.73 -6.93 11.84
CA TRP A 54 5.15 -6.90 11.56
C TRP A 54 5.52 -5.71 10.69
N SER A 55 4.75 -5.51 9.61
CA SER A 55 4.95 -4.43 8.65
C SER A 55 3.69 -4.25 7.80
N TRP A 56 3.67 -3.20 6.99
CA TRP A 56 2.64 -2.95 6.01
C TRP A 56 3.22 -2.17 4.82
N GLU A 57 2.58 -2.27 3.66
CA GLU A 57 2.96 -1.59 2.43
C GLU A 57 1.70 -1.12 1.69
N PRO A 58 1.55 0.19 1.41
CA PRO A 58 0.48 0.67 0.54
C PRO A 58 0.79 0.30 -0.91
N LEU A 59 -0.18 -0.29 -1.61
CA LEU A 59 -0.07 -0.62 -3.05
C LEU A 59 -0.86 0.36 -3.92
N SER A 60 -1.83 1.06 -3.31
CA SER A 60 -2.60 2.17 -3.88
C SER A 60 -3.41 2.83 -2.78
N ASP A 61 -4.17 3.87 -3.14
CA ASP A 61 -5.25 4.44 -2.33
C ASP A 61 -6.39 3.47 -1.95
N ARG A 62 -6.44 2.24 -2.49
CA ARG A 62 -7.52 1.27 -2.24
C ARG A 62 -7.04 -0.14 -1.85
N GLN A 63 -5.74 -0.33 -1.73
CA GLN A 63 -5.17 -1.66 -1.55
C GLN A 63 -3.85 -1.55 -0.79
N LEU A 64 -3.66 -2.43 0.17
CA LEU A 64 -2.45 -2.53 0.97
C LEU A 64 -2.09 -4.00 1.23
N ALA A 65 -0.80 -4.26 1.41
CA ALA A 65 -0.30 -5.51 1.94
C ALA A 65 -0.01 -5.34 3.43
N VAL A 66 -0.46 -6.32 4.21
CA VAL A 66 -0.25 -6.38 5.66
C VAL A 66 0.56 -7.62 5.98
N TYR A 67 1.62 -7.45 6.76
CA TYR A 67 2.49 -8.55 7.21
C TYR A 67 2.23 -8.80 8.68
N THR A 68 1.74 -10.00 8.99
CA THR A 68 1.57 -10.45 10.38
C THR A 68 2.84 -11.10 10.90
N ARG A 69 3.68 -11.63 9.99
CA ARG A 69 4.98 -12.24 10.28
C ARG A 69 5.92 -12.05 9.09
N ALA A 70 7.20 -12.35 9.30
CA ALA A 70 8.21 -12.33 8.24
C ALA A 70 7.94 -13.32 7.09
N ASN A 71 7.01 -14.27 7.21
CA ASN A 71 6.66 -15.20 6.13
C ASN A 71 5.15 -15.30 5.91
N GLU A 72 4.38 -14.32 6.41
CA GLU A 72 2.93 -14.32 6.34
C GLU A 72 2.43 -12.93 5.99
N ALA A 73 1.72 -12.83 4.86
CA ALA A 73 1.19 -11.58 4.37
C ALA A 73 -0.24 -11.73 3.84
N TRP A 74 -0.98 -10.64 3.91
CA TRP A 74 -2.37 -10.52 3.53
C TRP A 74 -2.55 -9.33 2.61
N LEU A 75 -3.17 -9.56 1.47
CA LEU A 75 -3.58 -8.52 0.55
C LEU A 75 -4.99 -8.08 0.92
N ILE A 76 -5.12 -6.81 1.27
CA ILE A 76 -6.37 -6.21 1.72
C ILE A 76 -6.84 -5.23 0.65
N ASP A 77 -8.03 -5.48 0.12
CA ASP A 77 -8.74 -4.53 -0.75
C ASP A 77 -9.70 -3.71 0.12
N LEU A 78 -9.74 -2.40 -0.10
CA LEU A 78 -10.61 -1.47 0.62
C LEU A 78 -11.84 -1.09 -0.20
N ASP A 79 -12.93 -0.77 0.50
CA ASP A 79 -14.17 -0.31 -0.12
C ASP A 79 -14.09 1.18 -0.43
N GLY A 80 -13.55 1.49 -1.62
CA GLY A 80 -13.33 2.87 -2.07
C GLY A 80 -11.99 3.44 -1.64
N ARG A 81 -11.74 4.69 -2.06
CA ARG A 81 -10.47 5.38 -1.84
C ARG A 81 -10.28 5.74 -0.38
N CYS A 82 -9.15 5.32 0.17
CA CYS A 82 -8.72 5.59 1.53
C CYS A 82 -7.87 6.86 1.56
N SER A 83 -8.30 7.87 2.32
CA SER A 83 -7.53 9.10 2.51
C SER A 83 -6.16 8.77 3.10
N ASN A 84 -5.10 9.45 2.63
CA ASN A 84 -3.77 9.42 3.25
C ASN A 84 -3.05 8.05 3.30
N LEU A 85 -3.62 6.97 2.73
CA LEU A 85 -3.05 5.63 2.81
C LEU A 85 -1.62 5.51 2.23
N GLU A 86 -1.36 6.21 1.13
CA GLU A 86 -0.05 6.18 0.45
C GLU A 86 1.00 7.10 1.10
N PHE A 87 0.56 8.01 1.98
CA PHE A 87 1.42 9.04 2.57
C PHE A 87 1.63 8.86 4.07
N THR A 88 0.76 8.10 4.74
CA THR A 88 0.85 7.89 6.17
C THR A 88 2.06 7.03 6.56
N ASN A 89 2.62 7.31 7.72
CA ASN A 89 3.77 6.60 8.25
C ASN A 89 3.38 5.40 9.12
N HIS A 90 2.16 5.43 9.67
CA HIS A 90 1.59 4.37 10.51
C HIS A 90 0.17 4.08 10.04
N ILE A 91 -0.26 2.85 10.26
CA ILE A 91 -1.68 2.49 10.12
C ILE A 91 -2.16 1.89 11.43
N GLY A 92 -3.47 1.92 11.64
CA GLY A 92 -4.14 1.06 12.58
C GLY A 92 -5.04 0.06 11.86
N LEU A 93 -5.18 -1.13 12.44
CA LEU A 93 -6.19 -2.10 12.03
C LEU A 93 -7.15 -2.28 13.20
N THR A 94 -8.44 -2.09 12.96
CA THR A 94 -9.42 -2.48 13.96
C THR A 94 -9.53 -4.01 13.97
N SER A 95 -9.60 -4.60 15.16
CA SER A 95 -9.71 -6.04 15.31
C SER A 95 -10.59 -6.40 16.50
N SER A 96 -10.95 -7.68 16.61
CA SER A 96 -11.52 -8.23 17.84
C SER A 96 -10.98 -9.62 18.07
N ALA A 97 -10.56 -9.88 19.31
CA ALA A 97 -9.89 -11.13 19.67
C ALA A 97 -8.75 -11.47 18.70
N SER A 98 -7.94 -10.47 18.32
CA SER A 98 -6.83 -10.63 17.39
C SER A 98 -7.24 -11.12 15.99
N GLU A 99 -8.50 -10.90 15.59
CA GLU A 99 -9.05 -11.25 14.29
C GLU A 99 -9.51 -10.00 13.53
N VAL A 100 -9.09 -9.89 12.26
CA VAL A 100 -9.56 -8.89 11.30
C VAL A 100 -10.50 -9.56 10.32
N SER A 101 -11.66 -8.96 10.10
CA SER A 101 -12.73 -9.50 9.27
C SER A 101 -13.19 -8.50 8.22
N VAL A 102 -13.54 -8.99 7.03
CA VAL A 102 -13.94 -8.15 5.88
C VAL A 102 -15.12 -7.22 6.22
N LYS A 103 -16.08 -7.64 7.05
CA LYS A 103 -17.34 -6.89 7.23
C LYS A 103 -17.31 -5.84 8.32
N PHE A 104 -16.47 -6.03 9.33
CA PHE A 104 -16.54 -5.25 10.57
C PHE A 104 -15.32 -4.37 10.77
N ASP A 105 -14.20 -4.78 10.18
CA ASP A 105 -12.92 -4.18 10.45
C ASP A 105 -12.49 -3.21 9.35
N ARG A 106 -11.58 -2.32 9.74
CA ARG A 106 -11.24 -1.11 9.00
C ARG A 106 -9.75 -0.83 9.15
N VAL A 107 -9.21 -0.15 8.15
CA VAL A 107 -7.88 0.44 8.19
C VAL A 107 -8.02 1.91 8.61
N LEU A 108 -7.20 2.31 9.57
CA LEU A 108 -7.09 3.68 10.07
C LEU A 108 -5.76 4.25 9.58
N THR A 109 -5.79 5.42 8.94
CA THR A 109 -4.59 6.08 8.40
C THR A 109 -4.15 7.28 9.21
N GLY A 110 -4.98 7.73 10.16
CA GLY A 110 -4.72 8.80 11.10
C GLY A 110 -5.97 9.17 11.91
N PRO A 111 -5.84 9.95 13.00
CA PRO A 111 -6.96 10.30 13.87
C PRO A 111 -8.04 11.16 13.20
N GLN A 112 -7.68 11.95 12.19
CA GLN A 112 -8.58 12.87 11.47
C GLN A 112 -9.11 12.27 10.16
N ASP A 113 -8.56 11.14 9.71
CA ASP A 113 -8.98 10.48 8.47
C ASP A 113 -10.21 9.61 8.71
N ALA A 114 -11.12 9.57 7.72
CA ALA A 114 -12.25 8.66 7.76
C ALA A 114 -11.77 7.19 7.71
N PRO A 115 -12.32 6.29 8.55
CA PRO A 115 -11.95 4.88 8.52
C PRO A 115 -12.23 4.20 7.19
N CYS A 116 -11.29 3.39 6.71
CA CYS A 116 -11.40 2.72 5.42
C CYS A 116 -11.89 1.28 5.61
N PHE A 117 -13.06 0.96 5.05
CA PHE A 117 -13.69 -0.34 5.21
C PHE A 117 -12.96 -1.41 4.41
N ILE A 118 -12.77 -2.58 5.00
CA ILE A 118 -12.20 -3.71 4.29
C ILE A 118 -13.28 -4.29 3.37
N LYS A 119 -12.91 -4.58 2.12
CA LYS A 119 -13.80 -5.21 1.13
C LYS A 119 -13.44 -6.67 0.88
N GLN A 120 -12.16 -7.00 0.94
CA GLN A 120 -11.68 -8.34 0.67
C GLN A 120 -10.33 -8.58 1.33
N ILE A 121 -10.10 -9.81 1.78
CA ILE A 121 -8.82 -10.27 2.33
C ILE A 121 -8.39 -11.48 1.51
N ARG A 122 -7.12 -11.51 1.08
CA ARG A 122 -6.52 -12.67 0.43
C ARG A 122 -5.17 -13.00 1.07
N PRO A 123 -4.86 -14.26 1.36
CA PRO A 123 -3.51 -14.66 1.76
C PRO A 123 -2.56 -14.47 0.58
N VAL A 124 -1.31 -14.10 0.84
CA VAL A 124 -0.29 -13.86 -0.19
C VAL A 124 0.82 -14.90 -0.08
N ASP A 125 1.11 -15.57 -1.19
CA ASP A 125 2.27 -16.46 -1.28
C ASP A 125 3.54 -15.65 -1.50
N LEU A 126 4.22 -15.34 -0.40
CA LEU A 126 5.47 -14.58 -0.41
C LEU A 126 6.60 -15.27 -1.20
N LYS A 127 6.53 -16.57 -1.49
CA LYS A 127 7.54 -17.25 -2.33
C LYS A 127 7.45 -16.84 -3.79
N GLN A 128 6.25 -16.44 -4.24
CA GLN A 128 6.03 -15.96 -5.61
C GLN A 128 6.44 -14.49 -5.76
N LEU A 129 6.44 -13.75 -4.67
CA LEU A 129 7.01 -12.41 -4.59
C LEU A 129 8.53 -12.56 -4.43
N ASN A 130 9.27 -12.52 -5.55
CA ASN A 130 10.74 -12.46 -5.57
C ASN A 130 11.29 -11.13 -5.00
N ALA A 131 10.84 -10.75 -3.80
CA ALA A 131 11.10 -9.46 -3.19
C ALA A 131 11.90 -9.67 -1.89
N PRO A 132 13.07 -9.03 -1.76
CA PRO A 132 13.62 -8.76 -0.44
C PRO A 132 12.57 -7.98 0.34
N GLN A 133 12.27 -8.40 1.58
CA GLN A 133 11.40 -7.63 2.48
C GLN A 133 12.15 -6.37 2.91
N GLU A 134 12.14 -5.36 2.06
CA GLU A 134 12.68 -4.04 2.37
C GLU A 134 11.64 -3.27 3.18
N GLY A 135 11.61 -3.54 4.48
CA GLY A 135 10.77 -2.81 5.41
C GLY A 135 11.23 -3.09 6.83
N LYS A 136 11.99 -2.14 7.42
CA LYS A 136 12.09 -2.07 8.88
C LYS A 136 10.65 -1.96 9.43
N PRO A 137 10.33 -2.61 10.56
CA PRO A 137 9.01 -2.53 11.17
C PRO A 137 8.59 -1.07 11.28
N ARG A 138 7.54 -0.68 10.56
CA ARG A 138 6.90 0.62 10.75
C ARG A 138 5.85 0.43 11.82
N GLU A 139 5.83 1.33 12.79
CA GLU A 139 4.96 1.25 13.96
C GLU A 139 3.50 1.28 13.52
N VAL A 140 2.71 0.35 14.07
CA VAL A 140 1.30 0.16 13.78
C VAL A 140 0.59 0.27 15.10
N GLU A 141 -0.37 1.19 15.18
CA GLU A 141 -1.18 1.38 16.38
C GLU A 141 -2.41 0.47 16.31
N GLU A 142 -2.48 -0.52 17.20
CA GLU A 142 -3.67 -1.34 17.33
C GLU A 142 -4.77 -0.53 18.03
N ALA A 143 -5.83 -0.20 17.27
CA ALA A 143 -6.97 0.54 17.79
C ALA A 143 -8.13 -0.42 18.12
N PRO A 144 -8.72 -0.35 19.33
CA PRO A 144 -9.91 -1.12 19.66
C PRO A 144 -11.05 -0.83 18.70
N ARG A 145 -11.79 -1.87 18.30
CA ARG A 145 -13.00 -1.71 17.48
C ARG A 145 -14.01 -0.79 18.19
N PRO A 146 -14.56 0.25 17.53
CA PRO A 146 -15.57 1.10 18.16
C PRO A 146 -16.81 0.26 18.51
N ALA A 147 -17.30 0.43 19.74
CA ALA A 147 -18.57 -0.14 20.17
C ALA A 147 -19.71 0.52 19.38
N LYS A 148 -20.73 -0.27 19.06
CA LYS A 148 -21.90 0.12 18.25
C LYS A 148 -22.68 1.27 18.88
#